data_AF-A0A2A4KMD7-F1
#
_entry.id   AF-A0A2A4KMD7-F1
#
_cell.length_a   1.000
_cell.length_b   1.000
_cell.length_c   1.000
_cell.angle_alpha   90.00
_cell.angle_beta   90.00
_cell.angle_gamma   90.00
#
_symmetry.space_group_name_H-M   'P 1'
#
loop_
_entity.id
_entity.type
_entity.pdbx_description
1 polymer ?
#
loop_
_entity_poly.entity_id
_entity_poly.type
_entity_poly.pdbx_seq_one_letter_code
_entity_poly.pdbx_strand_id
1 'polypeptide(L)'
;MPTTAITDRPTDTALGHLERRVLCAVGCGLRDDEIAAALDLPEDSVAEQLARILGKLGLRDRAAAIVHAFDRGLVVPGSGPRTGSAHPAPPVVEVSVLGPLLASQDGLPLSLGPLRQQAVLAALALCSGRTLSRQELLDGVWGTEPPVANVVPVYIYRLRKALRFGDSPDSVIEHGRRGYRLVSGAVDVDVVRMERLLTDIGAAERAGDAERTVRLCSRALKLFRGEVLAGLPGPLAERERIRLTERRIALVRRKVECQLRLGRHSEAIAELFALSAAHPLDEPVAAMLMRALCRSGRQAEALTVFDRARRRLADDLGVPPSLMLRRTHQMILRGDEAGLGLTGAAG
;
A
#
# COMPACT_ATOMS: atom_id res chain seq x y z
N MET A 1 -8.27 23.91 65.02
CA MET A 1 -6.97 24.38 65.57
C MET A 1 -5.99 23.24 65.49
N PRO A 2 -4.75 23.42 64.98
CA PRO A 2 -4.24 24.31 63.92
C PRO A 2 -3.65 23.47 62.74
N THR A 3 -3.60 23.92 61.47
CA THR A 3 -2.68 24.88 60.81
C THR A 3 -1.21 24.45 60.77
N THR A 4 -0.61 24.65 59.59
CA THR A 4 0.83 24.61 59.18
C THR A 4 1.42 23.23 58.85
N ALA A 5 2.09 22.99 57.72
CA ALA A 5 2.90 23.92 56.93
C ALA A 5 2.75 23.75 55.40
N ILE A 6 2.36 24.87 54.78
CA ILE A 6 2.85 25.28 53.46
C ILE A 6 4.37 25.26 53.55
N THR A 7 5.01 24.22 53.01
CA THR A 7 6.40 24.34 52.59
C THR A 7 6.37 24.85 51.17
N ASP A 8 6.54 26.17 51.10
CA ASP A 8 6.92 26.94 49.93
C ASP A 8 7.91 26.14 49.08
N ARG A 9 7.41 25.49 48.01
CA ARG A 9 8.27 24.83 47.02
C ARG A 9 8.53 25.87 45.94
N PRO A 10 9.80 26.09 45.58
CA PRO A 10 10.20 27.21 44.75
C PRO A 10 9.35 27.24 43.50
N THR A 11 8.64 28.36 43.35
CA THR A 11 7.85 28.69 42.18
C THR A 11 8.71 28.48 40.93
N ASP A 12 8.12 28.01 39.83
CA ASP A 12 8.74 27.87 38.50
C ASP A 12 9.26 29.21 37.91
N THR A 13 9.36 30.28 38.72
CA THR A 13 9.88 31.60 38.35
C THR A 13 11.39 31.61 38.11
N ALA A 14 12.14 30.56 38.47
CA ALA A 14 13.60 30.52 38.32
C ALA A 14 14.10 30.09 36.93
N LEU A 15 13.27 29.43 36.12
CA LEU A 15 13.63 28.99 34.77
C LEU A 15 13.24 30.02 33.73
N GLY A 16 14.20 30.47 32.93
CA GLY A 16 13.97 31.31 31.76
C GLY A 16 13.16 30.60 30.68
N HIS A 17 12.62 31.37 29.74
CA HIS A 17 11.77 30.83 28.65
C HIS A 17 12.49 29.74 27.82
N LEU A 18 13.78 29.94 27.54
CA LEU A 18 14.60 28.96 26.83
C LEU A 18 14.82 27.68 27.65
N GLU A 19 15.11 27.81 28.93
CA GLU A 19 15.31 26.69 29.85
C GLU A 19 14.05 25.84 30.00
N ARG A 20 12.86 26.46 30.03
CA ARG A 20 11.58 25.73 30.03
C ARG A 20 11.36 24.97 28.72
N ARG A 21 11.68 25.57 27.57
CA ARG A 21 11.57 24.90 26.27
C ARG A 21 12.52 23.71 26.15
N VAL A 22 13.76 23.86 26.64
CA VAL A 22 14.74 22.77 26.73
C VAL A 22 14.24 21.68 27.68
N LEU A 23 13.72 22.02 28.87
CA LEU A 23 13.18 21.05 29.82
C LEU A 23 11.97 20.29 29.27
N CYS A 24 11.05 20.95 28.55
CA CYS A 24 9.96 20.28 27.85
C CYS A 24 10.49 19.32 26.76
N ALA A 25 11.49 19.74 25.99
CA ALA A 25 12.07 18.90 24.95
C ALA A 25 12.81 17.68 25.54
N VAL A 26 13.53 17.86 26.65
CA VAL A 26 14.11 16.75 27.42
C VAL A 26 13.03 15.81 27.94
N GLY A 27 11.94 16.34 28.51
CA GLY A 27 10.78 15.54 28.97
C GLY A 27 10.10 14.74 27.85
N CYS A 28 10.14 15.26 26.62
CA CYS A 28 9.72 14.57 25.41
C CYS A 28 10.72 13.51 24.92
N GLY A 29 11.84 13.30 25.60
CA GLY A 29 12.85 12.29 25.27
C GLY A 29 13.76 12.67 24.10
N LEU A 30 13.81 13.94 23.68
CA LEU A 30 14.72 14.39 22.63
C LEU A 30 16.17 14.29 23.08
N ARG A 31 17.07 13.96 22.16
CA ARG A 31 18.53 14.07 22.31
C ARG A 31 19.01 15.51 22.08
N ASP A 32 20.25 15.82 22.43
CA ASP A 32 20.75 17.21 22.39
C ASP A 32 20.82 17.76 20.96
N ASP A 33 21.14 16.93 19.96
CA ASP A 33 21.05 17.24 18.53
C ASP A 33 19.61 17.58 18.08
N GLU A 34 18.62 16.84 18.59
CA GLU A 34 17.21 17.05 18.26
C GLU A 34 16.65 18.31 18.93
N ILE A 35 17.08 18.59 20.17
CA ILE A 35 16.71 19.82 20.89
C ILE A 35 17.35 21.03 20.20
N ALA A 36 18.61 20.91 19.79
CA ALA A 36 19.34 21.93 19.05
C ALA A 36 18.58 22.30 17.76
N ALA A 37 18.21 21.30 16.97
CA ALA A 37 17.42 21.48 15.76
C ALA A 37 16.02 22.05 16.02
N ALA A 38 15.31 21.56 17.05
CA ALA A 38 13.94 21.98 17.35
C ALA A 38 13.86 23.40 17.93
N LEU A 39 14.92 23.87 18.57
CA LEU A 39 14.99 25.18 19.22
C LEU A 39 15.84 26.20 18.44
N ASP A 40 16.41 25.79 17.31
CA ASP A 40 17.34 26.58 16.48
C ASP A 40 18.53 27.10 17.29
N LEU A 41 19.18 26.18 18.01
CA LEU A 41 20.34 26.43 18.88
C LEU A 41 21.53 25.58 18.45
N PRO A 42 22.78 26.02 18.72
CA PRO A 42 23.95 25.16 18.66
C PRO A 42 23.85 24.02 19.69
N GLU A 43 24.34 22.82 19.35
CA GLU A 43 24.30 21.64 20.22
C GLU A 43 25.03 21.87 21.55
N ASP A 44 26.18 22.56 21.52
CA ASP A 44 26.93 22.96 22.73
C ASP A 44 26.11 23.82 23.68
N SER A 45 25.22 24.66 23.13
CA SER A 45 24.32 25.50 23.93
C SER A 45 23.23 24.67 24.62
N VAL A 46 22.79 23.55 24.05
CA VAL A 46 21.80 22.66 24.68
C VAL A 46 22.38 22.00 25.93
N ALA A 47 23.62 21.51 25.84
CA ALA A 47 24.32 20.91 26.98
C ALA A 47 24.50 21.91 28.13
N GLU A 48 24.88 23.16 27.82
CA GLU A 48 25.00 24.24 28.81
C GLU A 48 23.66 24.60 29.47
N GLN A 49 22.58 24.69 28.69
CA GLN A 49 21.24 24.96 29.24
C GLN A 49 20.75 23.81 30.11
N LEU A 50 20.99 22.56 29.71
CA LEU A 50 20.62 21.40 30.50
C LEU A 50 21.38 21.35 31.84
N ALA A 51 22.69 21.60 31.83
CA ALA A 51 23.48 21.69 33.06
C ALA A 51 22.96 22.78 34.01
N ARG A 52 22.56 23.94 33.45
CA ARG A 52 21.97 25.05 34.21
C ARG A 52 20.60 24.70 34.79
N ILE A 53 19.75 23.99 34.04
CA ILE A 53 18.45 23.49 34.51
C ILE A 53 18.64 22.50 35.65
N LEU A 54 19.56 21.54 35.51
CA LEU A 54 19.86 20.55 36.55
C LEU A 54 20.34 21.23 37.84
N GLY A 55 21.23 22.22 37.73
CA GLY A 55 21.70 23.01 38.86
C GLY A 55 20.59 23.82 39.54
N LYS A 56 19.74 24.52 38.78
CA LYS A 56 18.63 25.33 39.32
C LYS A 56 17.54 24.49 39.98
N LEU A 57 17.29 23.28 39.48
CA LEU A 57 16.26 22.38 39.99
C LEU A 57 16.80 21.36 41.02
N GLY A 58 18.11 21.35 41.29
CA GLY A 58 18.74 20.39 42.21
C GLY A 58 18.67 18.94 41.72
N LEU A 59 18.66 18.73 40.40
CA LEU A 59 18.50 17.42 39.77
C LEU A 59 19.87 16.81 39.46
N ARG A 60 19.96 15.48 39.65
CA ARG A 60 21.24 14.76 39.57
C ARG A 60 21.67 14.45 38.15
N ASP A 61 20.72 14.21 37.26
CA ASP A 61 20.96 13.78 35.89
C ASP A 61 19.77 14.09 34.98
N ARG A 62 19.95 13.84 33.67
CA ARG A 62 18.91 14.00 32.65
C ARG A 62 17.65 13.18 32.96
N ALA A 63 17.81 11.98 33.51
CA ALA A 63 16.68 11.12 33.86
C ALA A 63 15.80 11.77 34.94
N ALA A 64 16.41 12.39 35.95
CA ALA A 64 15.71 13.17 36.96
C ALA A 64 14.99 14.40 36.36
N ALA A 65 15.54 15.03 35.31
CA ALA A 65 14.88 16.11 34.58
C ALA A 65 13.65 15.65 33.78
N ILE A 66 13.71 14.46 33.17
CA ILE A 66 12.58 13.85 32.48
C ILE A 66 11.45 13.58 33.48
N VAL A 67 11.74 12.93 34.60
CA VAL A 67 10.75 12.64 35.66
C VAL A 67 10.15 13.94 36.21
N HIS A 68 10.99 14.95 36.45
CA HIS A 68 10.53 16.26 36.90
C HIS A 68 9.56 16.93 35.91
N ALA A 69 9.84 16.84 34.60
CA ALA A 69 8.96 17.39 33.56
C ALA A 69 7.59 16.68 33.53
N PHE A 70 7.55 15.37 33.79
CA PHE A 70 6.29 14.63 33.92
C PHE A 70 5.52 14.98 35.19
N ASP A 71 6.18 15.00 36.35
CA ASP A 71 5.54 15.32 37.64
C ASP A 71 4.95 16.74 37.66
N ARG A 72 5.52 17.66 36.86
CA ARG A 72 5.04 19.03 36.68
C ARG A 72 4.04 19.20 35.54
N GLY A 73 3.68 18.12 34.84
CA GLY A 73 2.71 18.14 33.74
C GLY A 73 3.18 18.94 32.51
N LEU A 74 4.49 19.15 32.36
CA LEU A 74 5.07 19.87 31.22
C LEU A 74 5.00 19.06 29.93
N VAL A 75 4.90 17.74 30.05
CA VAL A 75 4.83 16.78 28.94
C VAL A 75 3.86 15.63 29.26
N VAL A 76 3.20 15.10 28.23
CA VAL A 76 2.28 13.95 28.34
C VAL A 76 3.03 12.68 27.93
N PRO A 77 2.90 11.55 28.68
CA PRO A 77 3.54 10.30 28.31
C PRO A 77 3.16 9.86 26.89
N GLY A 78 4.16 9.64 26.03
CA GLY A 78 3.95 9.22 24.63
C GLY A 78 3.89 10.35 23.59
N SER A 79 4.10 11.61 23.99
CA SER A 79 4.08 12.79 23.09
C SER A 79 5.47 13.24 22.60
N GLY A 80 6.52 12.47 22.88
CA GLY A 80 7.86 12.74 22.36
C GLY A 80 7.96 12.54 20.84
N PRO A 81 8.77 13.33 20.11
CA PRO A 81 9.08 13.03 18.73
C PRO A 81 9.77 11.67 18.72
N ARG A 82 9.11 10.72 18.05
CA ARG A 82 9.72 9.44 17.72
C ARG A 82 10.92 9.80 16.85
N THR A 83 12.12 9.45 17.31
CA THR A 83 13.38 9.51 16.58
C THR A 83 13.18 9.03 15.15
N GLY A 84 12.93 9.98 14.27
CA GLY A 84 12.93 9.82 12.83
C GLY A 84 14.34 10.07 12.34
N SER A 85 15.22 9.10 12.55
CA SER A 85 16.56 9.10 11.96
C SER A 85 17.09 7.67 11.82
N ALA A 86 16.48 6.96 10.89
CA ALA A 86 17.21 6.28 9.84
C ALA A 86 16.23 6.19 8.67
N HIS A 87 16.72 6.35 7.45
CA HIS A 87 16.09 5.72 6.30
C HIS A 87 15.51 4.37 6.76
N PRO A 88 14.20 4.07 6.60
CA PRO A 88 13.72 2.77 7.04
C PRO A 88 14.65 1.77 6.38
N ALA A 89 15.34 0.96 7.20
CA ALA A 89 16.06 -0.18 6.68
C ALA A 89 15.11 -0.84 5.66
N PRO A 90 15.58 -1.15 4.45
CA PRO A 90 14.69 -1.63 3.40
C PRO A 90 13.81 -2.73 4.01
N PRO A 91 12.49 -2.66 3.80
CA PRO A 91 11.54 -3.56 4.44
C PRO A 91 12.05 -4.99 4.32
N VAL A 92 12.32 -5.60 5.47
CA VAL A 92 13.16 -6.79 5.52
C VAL A 92 12.38 -8.02 5.07
N VAL A 93 11.06 -7.97 5.20
CA VAL A 93 10.16 -8.99 4.67
C VAL A 93 9.40 -8.42 3.48
N GLU A 94 9.51 -9.07 2.34
CA GLU A 94 8.63 -8.84 1.19
C GLU A 94 7.48 -9.84 1.21
N VAL A 95 6.25 -9.34 1.07
CA VAL A 95 5.04 -10.15 0.90
C VAL A 95 4.43 -9.83 -0.46
N SER A 96 4.18 -10.87 -1.24
CA SER A 96 3.53 -10.77 -2.55
C SER A 96 2.13 -11.35 -2.48
N VAL A 97 1.10 -10.54 -2.76
CA VAL A 97 -0.31 -10.93 -2.84
C VAL A 97 -0.88 -10.82 -4.25
N LEU A 98 -0.17 -10.19 -5.19
CA LEU A 98 -0.58 -10.03 -6.60
C LEU A 98 -0.26 -11.29 -7.46
N GLY A 99 -0.34 -12.46 -6.83
CA GLY A 99 -0.04 -13.78 -7.39
C GLY A 99 -0.33 -14.84 -6.34
N PRO A 100 0.22 -16.06 -6.45
CA PRO A 100 0.33 -16.96 -5.31
C PRO A 100 0.96 -16.24 -4.12
N LEU A 101 0.46 -16.48 -2.91
CA LEU A 101 1.01 -15.82 -1.73
C LEU A 101 2.45 -16.28 -1.49
N LEU A 102 3.36 -15.31 -1.49
CA LEU A 102 4.77 -15.54 -1.21
C LEU A 102 5.22 -14.57 -0.14
N ALA A 103 6.15 -15.02 0.70
CA ALA A 103 6.93 -14.14 1.55
C ALA A 103 8.41 -14.48 1.36
N SER A 104 9.24 -13.47 1.37
CA SER A 104 10.69 -13.64 1.30
C SER A 104 11.38 -12.63 2.20
N GLN A 105 12.56 -12.99 2.68
CA GLN A 105 13.44 -12.12 3.44
C GLN A 105 14.83 -12.17 2.81
N ASP A 106 15.40 -11.00 2.50
CA ASP A 106 16.70 -10.90 1.82
C ASP A 106 16.79 -11.78 0.54
N GLY A 107 15.67 -11.87 -0.19
CA GLY A 107 15.53 -12.71 -1.40
C GLY A 107 15.30 -14.20 -1.15
N LEU A 108 15.38 -14.67 0.11
CA LEU A 108 15.15 -16.07 0.46
C LEU A 108 13.67 -16.33 0.77
N PRO A 109 13.04 -17.37 0.19
CA PRO A 109 11.63 -17.67 0.43
C PRO A 109 11.38 -18.16 1.86
N LEU A 110 10.30 -17.68 2.46
CA LEU A 110 9.86 -18.06 3.81
C LEU A 110 8.74 -19.11 3.74
N SER A 111 8.81 -20.12 4.61
CA SER A 111 7.77 -21.15 4.72
C SER A 111 6.58 -20.63 5.54
N LEU A 112 5.51 -20.24 4.85
CA LEU A 112 4.30 -19.67 5.45
C LEU A 112 3.33 -20.72 6.04
N GLY A 113 3.63 -22.01 5.91
CA GLY A 113 2.81 -23.08 6.45
C GLY A 113 1.50 -23.33 5.67
N PRO A 114 0.46 -23.91 6.30
CA PRO A 114 -0.77 -24.32 5.63
C PRO A 114 -1.59 -23.15 5.03
N LEU A 115 -2.45 -23.44 4.04
CA LEU A 115 -3.24 -22.44 3.32
C LEU A 115 -4.10 -21.52 4.21
N ARG A 116 -4.66 -22.02 5.32
CA ARG A 116 -5.42 -21.18 6.28
C ARG A 116 -4.53 -20.20 7.03
N GLN A 117 -3.29 -20.58 7.35
CA GLN A 117 -2.29 -19.69 7.96
C GLN A 117 -1.87 -18.62 6.95
N GLN A 118 -1.63 -19.02 5.70
CA GLN A 118 -1.35 -18.12 4.59
C GLN A 118 -2.49 -17.12 4.35
N ALA A 119 -3.74 -17.56 4.39
CA ALA A 119 -4.92 -16.69 4.22
C ALA A 119 -5.00 -15.60 5.31
N VAL A 120 -4.61 -15.92 6.56
CA VAL A 120 -4.51 -14.92 7.64
C VAL A 120 -3.45 -13.86 7.32
N LEU A 121 -2.28 -14.27 6.81
CA LEU A 121 -1.24 -13.31 6.39
C LEU A 121 -1.72 -12.44 5.22
N ALA A 122 -2.35 -13.05 4.20
CA ALA A 122 -2.92 -12.33 3.08
C ALA A 122 -3.93 -11.26 3.56
N ALA A 123 -4.78 -11.60 4.53
CA ALA A 123 -5.74 -10.66 5.11
C ALA A 123 -5.06 -9.43 5.75
N LEU A 124 -4.00 -9.67 6.54
CA LEU A 124 -3.22 -8.60 7.16
C LEU A 124 -2.49 -7.75 6.10
N ALA A 125 -1.95 -8.38 5.04
CA ALA A 125 -1.23 -7.72 3.97
C ALA A 125 -2.15 -6.82 3.10
N LEU A 126 -3.34 -7.32 2.76
CA LEU A 126 -4.34 -6.60 1.98
C LEU A 126 -4.96 -5.42 2.75
N CYS A 127 -4.97 -5.49 4.09
CA CYS A 127 -5.38 -4.41 4.97
C CYS A 127 -4.18 -3.60 5.53
N SER A 128 -3.06 -3.55 4.80
CA SER A 128 -1.82 -2.85 5.19
C SER A 128 -2.11 -1.49 5.86
N GLY A 129 -1.64 -1.32 7.10
CA GLY A 129 -1.80 -0.09 7.89
C GLY A 129 -3.07 -0.04 8.76
N ARG A 130 -4.05 -0.91 8.53
CA ARG A 130 -5.26 -1.07 9.36
C ARG A 130 -5.10 -2.24 10.33
N THR A 131 -5.58 -2.07 11.56
CA THR A 131 -5.71 -3.17 12.52
C THR A 131 -6.95 -3.98 12.21
N LEU A 132 -6.78 -5.29 12.05
CA LEU A 132 -7.88 -6.25 11.92
C LEU A 132 -8.18 -6.89 13.27
N SER A 133 -9.44 -6.83 13.66
CA SER A 133 -9.94 -7.58 14.80
C SER A 133 -9.86 -9.08 14.53
N ARG A 134 -9.90 -9.87 15.60
CA ARG A 134 -10.00 -11.32 15.50
C ARG A 134 -11.23 -11.76 14.72
N GLN A 135 -12.37 -11.08 14.89
CA GLN A 135 -13.61 -11.42 14.19
C GLN A 135 -13.48 -11.16 12.69
N GLU A 136 -12.91 -10.02 12.29
CA GLU A 136 -12.65 -9.74 10.86
C GLU A 136 -11.72 -10.77 10.21
N LEU A 137 -10.71 -11.27 10.93
CA LEU A 137 -9.85 -12.35 10.45
C LEU A 137 -10.63 -13.67 10.33
N LEU A 138 -11.52 -13.97 11.28
CA LEU A 138 -12.37 -15.16 11.22
C LEU A 138 -13.34 -15.09 10.03
N ASP A 139 -14.06 -13.97 9.89
CA ASP A 139 -15.04 -13.77 8.82
C ASP A 139 -14.35 -13.77 7.44
N GLY A 140 -13.20 -13.11 7.32
CA GLY A 140 -12.48 -13.01 6.06
C GLY A 140 -11.89 -14.33 5.56
N VAL A 141 -11.43 -15.19 6.49
CA VAL A 141 -10.83 -16.48 6.14
C VAL A 141 -11.90 -17.57 6.11
N TRP A 142 -12.70 -17.73 7.15
CA TRP A 142 -13.66 -18.84 7.29
C TRP A 142 -15.09 -18.52 6.87
N GLY A 143 -15.49 -17.25 6.84
CA GLY A 143 -16.86 -16.88 6.50
C GLY A 143 -17.88 -17.46 7.48
N THR A 144 -18.90 -18.14 6.95
CA THR A 144 -20.00 -18.71 7.73
C THR A 144 -19.64 -20.00 8.47
N GLU A 145 -18.45 -20.55 8.24
CA GLU A 145 -17.99 -21.82 8.85
C GLU A 145 -16.73 -21.62 9.71
N PRO A 146 -16.78 -20.79 10.77
CA PRO A 146 -15.64 -20.60 11.65
C PRO A 146 -15.35 -21.87 12.46
N PRO A 147 -14.08 -22.12 12.80
CA PRO A 147 -13.72 -23.23 13.66
C PRO A 147 -14.26 -22.99 15.08
N VAL A 148 -14.67 -24.08 15.74
CA VAL A 148 -15.18 -24.05 17.12
C VAL A 148 -14.14 -23.51 18.10
N ALA A 149 -12.86 -23.79 17.85
CA ALA A 149 -11.74 -23.32 18.66
C ALA A 149 -11.21 -21.95 18.22
N ASN A 150 -10.62 -21.22 19.18
CA ASN A 150 -9.91 -19.97 18.88
C ASN A 150 -8.56 -20.23 18.18
N VAL A 151 -8.58 -20.34 16.85
CA VAL A 151 -7.36 -20.67 16.06
C VAL A 151 -6.50 -19.46 15.68
N VAL A 152 -7.05 -18.24 15.70
CA VAL A 152 -6.34 -17.03 15.19
C VAL A 152 -5.02 -16.78 15.93
N PRO A 153 -4.94 -16.78 17.27
CA PRO A 153 -3.68 -16.58 17.98
C PRO A 153 -2.61 -17.62 17.63
N VAL A 154 -3.00 -18.87 17.36
CA VAL A 154 -2.08 -19.94 16.98
C VAL A 154 -1.46 -19.65 15.61
N TYR A 155 -2.27 -19.20 14.64
CA TYR A 155 -1.75 -18.80 13.33
C TYR A 155 -0.87 -17.55 13.42
N ILE A 156 -1.25 -16.55 14.21
CA ILE A 156 -0.42 -15.36 14.42
C ILE A 156 0.93 -15.74 15.05
N TYR A 157 0.94 -16.61 16.05
CA TYR A 157 2.18 -17.10 16.66
C TYR A 157 3.08 -17.80 15.63
N ARG A 158 2.52 -18.69 14.80
CA ARG A 158 3.28 -19.40 13.75
C ARG A 158 3.78 -18.45 12.65
N LEU A 159 2.97 -17.46 12.27
CA LEU A 159 3.36 -16.43 11.31
C LEU A 159 4.48 -15.54 11.86
N ARG A 160 4.40 -15.10 13.12
CA ARG A 160 5.49 -14.37 13.77
C ARG A 160 6.80 -15.15 13.80
N LYS A 161 6.72 -16.47 14.02
CA LYS A 161 7.89 -17.36 13.95
C LYS A 161 8.44 -17.47 12.53
N ALA A 162 7.57 -17.58 11.52
CA ALA A 162 7.96 -17.72 10.11
C ALA A 162 8.51 -16.43 9.51
N LEU A 163 7.98 -15.28 9.94
CA LEU A 163 8.36 -13.94 9.48
C LEU A 163 9.38 -13.27 10.41
N ARG A 164 10.00 -14.02 11.32
CA ARG A 164 10.80 -13.44 12.40
C ARG A 164 12.00 -12.70 11.82
N PHE A 165 12.02 -11.39 12.05
CA PHE A 165 13.18 -10.54 11.81
C PHE A 165 13.71 -9.96 13.13
N GLY A 166 15.01 -10.10 13.38
CA GLY A 166 15.65 -9.69 14.64
C GLY A 166 15.22 -10.53 15.85
N ASP A 167 15.47 -10.00 17.06
CA ASP A 167 15.25 -10.71 18.33
C ASP A 167 13.86 -10.48 18.95
N SER A 168 13.04 -9.59 18.38
CA SER A 168 11.71 -9.28 18.90
C SER A 168 10.62 -10.15 18.26
N PRO A 169 9.75 -10.82 19.03
CA PRO A 169 8.66 -11.65 18.50
C PRO A 169 7.55 -10.84 17.81
N ASP A 170 7.48 -9.53 18.02
CA ASP A 170 6.46 -8.63 17.47
C ASP A 170 6.98 -7.78 16.30
N SER A 171 8.17 -8.09 15.77
CA SER A 171 8.87 -7.27 14.77
C SER A 171 8.16 -7.13 13.42
N VAL A 172 7.20 -8.03 13.11
CA VAL A 172 6.47 -8.04 11.83
C VAL A 172 4.95 -7.97 12.01
N ILE A 173 4.40 -8.61 13.04
CA ILE A 173 2.96 -8.58 13.34
C ILE A 173 2.76 -8.06 14.76
N GLU A 174 2.16 -6.89 14.89
CA GLU A 174 1.79 -6.30 16.18
C GLU A 174 0.42 -6.77 16.63
N HIS A 175 0.25 -6.91 17.95
CA HIS A 175 -1.05 -7.06 18.58
C HIS A 175 -1.37 -5.79 19.38
N GLY A 176 -2.34 -5.02 18.88
CA GLY A 176 -2.87 -3.85 19.57
C GLY A 176 -4.18 -4.16 20.28
N ARG A 177 -4.72 -3.18 21.03
CA ARG A 177 -6.01 -3.31 21.72
C ARG A 177 -7.19 -3.71 20.83
N ARG A 178 -7.08 -3.47 19.51
CA ARG A 178 -8.14 -3.70 18.51
C ARG A 178 -7.89 -4.95 17.64
N GLY A 179 -6.80 -5.69 17.86
CA GLY A 179 -6.46 -6.89 17.10
C GLY A 179 -5.05 -6.86 16.50
N TYR A 180 -4.88 -7.38 15.28
CA TYR A 180 -3.59 -7.64 14.65
C TYR A 180 -3.34 -6.73 13.44
N ARG A 181 -2.09 -6.34 13.22
CA ARG A 181 -1.66 -5.62 12.00
C ARG A 181 -0.23 -5.97 11.63
N LEU A 182 0.13 -5.77 10.35
CA LEU A 182 1.53 -5.72 9.96
C LEU A 182 2.18 -4.41 10.44
N VAL A 183 3.41 -4.50 10.92
CA VAL A 183 4.23 -3.36 11.32
C VAL A 183 4.57 -2.53 10.07
N SER A 184 4.24 -1.25 10.10
CA SER A 184 4.56 -0.34 8.99
C SER A 184 6.07 -0.21 8.83
N GLY A 185 6.58 -0.40 7.61
CA GLY A 185 8.02 -0.32 7.32
C GLY A 185 8.80 -1.61 7.58
N ALA A 186 8.25 -2.58 8.34
CA ALA A 186 8.87 -3.90 8.49
C ALA A 186 8.57 -4.83 7.30
N VAL A 187 7.44 -4.60 6.63
CA VAL A 187 6.95 -5.41 5.51
C VAL A 187 6.72 -4.56 4.28
N ASP A 188 7.29 -4.98 3.15
CA ASP A 188 6.91 -4.48 1.82
C ASP A 188 5.82 -5.37 1.25
N VAL A 189 4.66 -4.79 0.96
CA VAL A 189 3.58 -5.52 0.30
C VAL A 189 3.45 -5.01 -1.12
N ASP A 190 3.52 -5.90 -2.11
CA ASP A 190 3.39 -5.56 -3.54
C ASP A 190 2.10 -4.78 -3.87
N VAL A 191 0.97 -5.05 -3.19
CA VAL A 191 -0.27 -4.28 -3.34
C VAL A 191 -0.09 -2.81 -2.94
N VAL A 192 0.70 -2.52 -1.90
CA VAL A 192 0.99 -1.15 -1.46
C VAL A 192 1.89 -0.45 -2.47
N ARG A 193 2.87 -1.17 -3.03
CA ARG A 193 3.69 -0.67 -4.15
C ARG A 193 2.82 -0.37 -5.38
N MET A 194 1.85 -1.24 -5.69
CA MET A 194 0.91 -1.03 -6.79
C MET A 194 0.05 0.22 -6.57
N GLU A 195 -0.50 0.45 -5.37
CA GLU A 195 -1.32 1.65 -5.10
C GLU A 195 -0.51 2.96 -5.18
N ARG A 196 0.78 2.93 -4.79
CA ARG A 196 1.70 4.06 -5.03
C ARG A 196 1.90 4.31 -6.52
N LEU A 197 2.17 3.25 -7.29
CA LEU A 197 2.29 3.36 -8.75
C LEU A 197 1.00 3.87 -9.39
N LEU A 198 -0.18 3.46 -8.92
CA LEU A 198 -1.47 3.94 -9.43
C LEU A 198 -1.67 5.44 -9.21
N THR A 199 -1.23 5.95 -8.06
CA THR A 199 -1.18 7.40 -7.79
C THR A 199 -0.28 8.12 -8.78
N ASP A 200 0.94 7.60 -9.01
CA ASP A 200 1.90 8.19 -9.94
C ASP A 200 1.40 8.14 -11.40
N ILE A 201 0.74 7.06 -11.81
CA ILE A 201 0.14 6.92 -13.15
C ILE A 201 -0.95 7.98 -13.32
N GLY A 202 -1.82 8.17 -12.33
CA GLY A 202 -2.85 9.21 -12.37
C GLY A 202 -2.28 10.64 -12.43
N ALA A 203 -1.11 10.88 -11.85
CA ALA A 203 -0.39 12.14 -12.00
C ALA A 203 0.20 12.33 -13.41
N ALA A 204 0.80 11.27 -13.96
CA ALA A 204 1.36 11.29 -15.32
C ALA A 204 0.27 11.51 -16.40
N GLU A 205 -0.89 10.87 -16.25
CA GLU A 205 -2.02 11.06 -17.16
C GLU A 205 -2.56 12.48 -17.14
N ARG A 206 -2.71 13.08 -15.96
CA ARG A 206 -3.14 14.49 -15.81
C ARG A 206 -2.13 15.47 -16.43
N ALA A 207 -0.85 15.11 -16.42
CA ALA A 207 0.20 15.89 -17.08
C ALA A 207 0.30 15.61 -18.60
N GLY A 208 -0.50 14.68 -19.14
CA GLY A 208 -0.43 14.29 -20.55
C GLY A 208 0.81 13.48 -20.94
N ASP A 209 1.62 13.03 -19.97
CA ASP A 209 2.86 12.31 -20.20
C ASP A 209 2.58 10.82 -20.47
N ALA A 210 2.26 10.52 -21.73
CA ALA A 210 1.95 9.16 -22.18
C ALA A 210 3.13 8.19 -21.99
N GLU A 211 4.37 8.66 -22.17
CA GLU A 211 5.57 7.82 -22.04
C GLU A 211 5.77 7.37 -20.59
N ARG A 212 5.69 8.31 -19.64
CA ARG A 212 5.77 8.01 -18.21
C ARG A 212 4.62 7.11 -17.77
N THR A 213 3.41 7.34 -18.29
CA THR A 213 2.24 6.50 -18.03
C THR A 213 2.50 5.05 -18.44
N VAL A 214 3.00 4.81 -19.66
CA VAL A 214 3.37 3.46 -20.15
C VAL A 214 4.43 2.81 -19.26
N ARG A 215 5.49 3.53 -18.88
CA ARG A 215 6.54 3.00 -18.01
C ARG A 215 6.01 2.61 -16.63
N LEU A 216 5.18 3.45 -16.02
CA LEU A 216 4.62 3.21 -14.69
C LEU A 216 3.59 2.06 -14.71
N CYS A 217 2.70 2.01 -15.70
CA CYS A 217 1.80 0.87 -15.88
C CYS A 217 2.57 -0.44 -16.07
N SER A 218 3.66 -0.41 -16.85
CA SER A 218 4.52 -1.59 -17.04
C SER A 218 5.17 -2.06 -15.74
N ARG A 219 5.61 -1.13 -14.88
CA ARG A 219 6.12 -1.47 -13.54
C ARG A 219 5.04 -2.08 -12.65
N ALA A 220 3.82 -1.53 -12.67
CA ALA A 220 2.71 -2.05 -11.88
C ALA A 220 2.29 -3.45 -12.35
N LEU A 221 2.21 -3.67 -13.66
CA LEU A 221 1.86 -4.97 -14.25
C LEU A 221 2.89 -6.06 -13.94
N LYS A 222 4.18 -5.72 -13.82
CA LYS A 222 5.25 -6.66 -13.39
C LYS A 222 5.09 -7.16 -11.95
N LEU A 223 4.30 -6.48 -11.12
CA LEU A 223 3.99 -6.98 -9.78
C LEU A 223 3.02 -8.16 -9.82
N PHE A 224 2.20 -8.27 -10.87
CA PHE A 224 1.27 -9.39 -11.03
C PHE A 224 1.99 -10.64 -11.51
N ARG A 225 2.00 -11.68 -10.68
CA ARG A 225 2.69 -12.97 -10.94
C ARG A 225 1.68 -14.10 -10.96
N GLY A 226 0.98 -14.26 -12.07
CA GLY A 226 -0.05 -15.30 -12.23
C GLY A 226 -1.42 -14.89 -11.68
N GLU A 227 -2.18 -15.86 -11.17
CA GLU A 227 -3.49 -15.64 -10.57
C GLU A 227 -3.35 -15.07 -9.15
N VAL A 228 -4.11 -14.01 -8.87
CA VAL A 228 -4.09 -13.31 -7.57
C VAL A 228 -4.58 -14.24 -6.46
N LEU A 229 -3.80 -14.35 -5.38
CA LEU A 229 -4.10 -15.21 -4.23
C LEU A 229 -4.44 -16.64 -4.64
N ALA A 230 -3.73 -17.17 -5.64
CA ALA A 230 -3.96 -18.52 -6.17
C ALA A 230 -3.94 -19.57 -5.05
N GLY A 231 -4.96 -20.42 -5.02
CA GLY A 231 -5.10 -21.51 -4.04
C GLY A 231 -5.46 -21.08 -2.61
N LEU A 232 -5.60 -19.79 -2.31
CA LEU A 232 -6.00 -19.35 -0.98
C LEU A 232 -7.51 -19.44 -0.78
N PRO A 233 -7.97 -20.03 0.33
CA PRO A 233 -9.38 -20.15 0.64
C PRO A 233 -9.93 -18.90 1.33
N GLY A 234 -11.25 -18.75 1.28
CA GLY A 234 -12.00 -17.84 2.14
C GLY A 234 -12.62 -16.66 1.40
N PRO A 235 -13.68 -16.05 1.97
CA PRO A 235 -14.41 -14.96 1.34
C PRO A 235 -13.55 -13.75 0.97
N LEU A 236 -12.56 -13.41 1.80
CA LEU A 236 -11.66 -12.29 1.53
C LEU A 236 -10.79 -12.56 0.30
N ALA A 237 -10.19 -13.74 0.20
CA ALA A 237 -9.32 -14.09 -0.92
C ALA A 237 -10.09 -14.09 -2.25
N GLU A 238 -11.33 -14.59 -2.25
CA GLU A 238 -12.20 -14.59 -3.43
C GLU A 238 -12.54 -13.17 -3.89
N ARG A 239 -13.01 -12.33 -2.96
CA ARG A 239 -13.35 -10.93 -3.24
C ARG A 239 -12.14 -10.15 -3.77
N GLU A 240 -10.98 -10.34 -3.14
CA GLU A 240 -9.77 -9.62 -3.51
C GLU A 240 -9.18 -10.12 -4.83
N ARG A 241 -9.33 -11.41 -5.17
CA ARG A 241 -8.98 -11.94 -6.49
C ARG A 241 -9.76 -11.25 -7.60
N ILE A 242 -11.08 -11.08 -7.44
CA ILE A 242 -11.92 -10.36 -8.40
C ILE A 242 -11.46 -8.90 -8.50
N ARG A 243 -11.42 -8.18 -7.37
CA ARG A 243 -11.07 -6.75 -7.31
C ARG A 243 -9.70 -6.45 -7.94
N LEU A 244 -8.68 -7.24 -7.62
CA LEU A 244 -7.31 -7.03 -8.09
C LEU A 244 -7.15 -7.47 -9.56
N THR A 245 -7.90 -8.46 -10.02
CA THR A 245 -7.94 -8.84 -11.44
C THR A 245 -8.53 -7.71 -12.27
N GLU A 246 -9.64 -7.11 -11.85
CA GLU A 246 -10.21 -5.93 -12.50
C GLU A 246 -9.21 -4.76 -12.53
N ARG A 247 -8.45 -4.56 -11.43
CA ARG A 247 -7.39 -3.54 -11.36
C ARG A 247 -6.27 -3.81 -12.37
N ARG A 248 -5.87 -5.07 -12.53
CA ARG A 248 -4.88 -5.49 -13.55
C ARG A 248 -5.39 -5.20 -14.96
N ILE A 249 -6.64 -5.55 -15.26
CA ILE A 249 -7.27 -5.25 -16.56
C ILE A 249 -7.24 -3.74 -16.82
N ALA A 250 -7.65 -2.92 -15.84
CA ALA A 250 -7.64 -1.46 -15.97
C ALA A 250 -6.23 -0.89 -16.24
N LEU A 251 -5.19 -1.44 -15.61
CA LEU A 251 -3.79 -1.06 -15.86
C LEU A 251 -3.36 -1.36 -17.30
N VAL A 252 -3.70 -2.54 -17.83
CA VAL A 252 -3.41 -2.88 -19.24
C VAL A 252 -4.13 -1.91 -20.17
N ARG A 253 -5.41 -1.62 -19.93
CA ARG A 253 -6.19 -0.68 -20.76
C ARG A 253 -5.55 0.71 -20.81
N ARG A 254 -5.18 1.28 -19.65
CA ARG A 254 -4.50 2.59 -19.56
C ARG A 254 -3.16 2.59 -20.30
N LYS A 255 -2.38 1.52 -20.14
CA LYS A 255 -1.10 1.36 -20.85
C LYS A 255 -1.28 1.34 -22.36
N VAL A 256 -2.23 0.53 -22.84
CA VAL A 256 -2.50 0.38 -24.28
C VAL A 256 -3.02 1.68 -24.88
N GLU A 257 -3.92 2.39 -24.19
CA GLU A 257 -4.40 3.69 -24.67
C GLU A 257 -3.24 4.68 -24.88
N CYS A 258 -2.28 4.72 -23.96
CA CYS A 258 -1.08 5.54 -24.10
C CYS A 258 -0.14 5.03 -25.20
N GLN A 259 0.06 3.71 -25.33
CA GLN A 259 0.83 3.13 -26.44
C GLN A 259 0.24 3.50 -27.80
N LEU A 260 -1.08 3.45 -27.95
CA LEU A 260 -1.77 3.85 -29.18
C LEU A 260 -1.59 5.34 -29.50
N ARG A 261 -1.59 6.22 -28.48
CA ARG A 261 -1.30 7.66 -28.64
C ARG A 261 0.16 7.92 -29.05
N LEU A 262 1.08 7.06 -28.62
CA LEU A 262 2.50 7.11 -28.97
C LEU A 262 2.81 6.42 -30.31
N GLY A 263 1.81 5.91 -31.04
CA GLY A 263 2.03 5.18 -32.29
C GLY A 263 2.59 3.76 -32.12
N ARG A 264 2.66 3.23 -30.89
CA ARG A 264 3.17 1.88 -30.57
C ARG A 264 2.11 0.81 -30.78
N HIS A 265 1.57 0.75 -31.99
CA HIS A 265 0.42 -0.10 -32.31
C HIS A 265 0.70 -1.60 -32.18
N SER A 266 1.88 -2.06 -32.58
CA SER A 266 2.27 -3.47 -32.49
C SER A 266 2.29 -3.99 -31.05
N GLU A 267 2.89 -3.23 -30.13
CA GLU A 267 2.90 -3.54 -28.69
C GLU A 267 1.49 -3.56 -28.10
N ALA A 268 0.70 -2.53 -28.41
CA ALA A 268 -0.69 -2.41 -27.96
C ALA A 268 -1.56 -3.59 -28.42
N ILE A 269 -1.42 -4.00 -29.70
CA ILE A 269 -2.17 -5.14 -30.26
C ILE A 269 -1.76 -6.43 -29.57
N ALA A 270 -0.47 -6.68 -29.34
CA ALA A 270 0.01 -7.89 -28.68
C ALA A 270 -0.57 -8.02 -27.26
N GLU A 271 -0.58 -6.92 -26.50
CA GLU A 271 -1.13 -6.90 -25.13
C GLU A 271 -2.65 -7.09 -25.12
N LEU A 272 -3.38 -6.42 -26.03
CA LEU A 272 -4.83 -6.58 -26.15
C LEU A 272 -5.23 -7.98 -26.61
N PHE A 273 -4.44 -8.63 -27.47
CA PHE A 273 -4.70 -10.00 -27.90
C PHE A 273 -4.57 -10.98 -26.73
N ALA A 274 -3.51 -10.86 -25.93
CA ALA A 274 -3.33 -11.67 -24.72
C ALA A 274 -4.48 -11.44 -23.71
N LEU A 275 -4.89 -10.18 -23.52
CA LEU A 275 -5.97 -9.83 -22.62
C LEU A 275 -7.33 -10.36 -23.11
N SER A 276 -7.62 -10.26 -24.41
CA SER A 276 -8.84 -10.79 -25.02
C SER A 276 -8.91 -12.31 -24.96
N ALA A 277 -7.77 -13.00 -25.09
CA ALA A 277 -7.71 -14.45 -24.92
C ALA A 277 -7.98 -14.88 -23.48
N ALA A 278 -7.48 -14.13 -22.48
CA ALA A 278 -7.72 -14.40 -21.06
C ALA A 278 -9.13 -14.03 -20.60
N HIS A 279 -9.74 -13.01 -21.22
CA HIS A 279 -11.08 -12.51 -20.89
C HIS A 279 -11.96 -12.43 -22.14
N PRO A 280 -12.40 -13.58 -22.69
CA PRO A 280 -13.09 -13.62 -23.99
C PRO A 280 -14.47 -12.94 -23.99
N LEU A 281 -15.09 -12.75 -22.82
CA LEU A 281 -16.38 -12.08 -22.65
C LEU A 281 -16.25 -10.58 -22.35
N ASP A 282 -15.03 -10.05 -22.29
CA ASP A 282 -14.77 -8.63 -22.05
C ASP A 282 -14.90 -7.83 -23.35
N GLU A 283 -16.13 -7.41 -23.66
CA GLU A 283 -16.46 -6.62 -24.85
C GLU A 283 -15.66 -5.31 -24.98
N PRO A 284 -15.41 -4.52 -23.90
CA PRO A 284 -14.51 -3.37 -23.98
C PRO A 284 -13.11 -3.70 -24.52
N VAL A 285 -12.51 -4.80 -24.06
CA VAL A 285 -11.18 -5.24 -24.53
C VAL A 285 -11.23 -5.64 -26.00
N ALA A 286 -12.27 -6.39 -26.40
CA ALA A 286 -12.49 -6.74 -27.81
C ALA A 286 -12.62 -5.49 -28.69
N ALA A 287 -13.40 -4.50 -28.27
CA ALA A 287 -13.59 -3.24 -29.00
C ALA A 287 -12.28 -2.43 -29.13
N MET A 288 -11.45 -2.38 -28.09
CA MET A 288 -10.13 -1.73 -28.17
C MET A 288 -9.20 -2.46 -29.14
N LEU A 289 -9.19 -3.80 -29.13
CA LEU A 289 -8.39 -4.59 -30.06
C LEU A 289 -8.83 -4.36 -31.50
N MET A 290 -10.13 -4.35 -31.75
CA MET A 290 -10.70 -4.04 -33.07
C MET A 290 -10.25 -2.66 -33.56
N ARG A 291 -10.34 -1.64 -32.69
CA ARG A 291 -9.89 -0.28 -33.03
C ARG A 291 -8.40 -0.27 -33.35
N ALA A 292 -7.55 -0.84 -32.48
CA ALA A 292 -6.10 -0.88 -32.65
C ALA A 292 -5.67 -1.58 -33.96
N LEU A 293 -6.29 -2.72 -34.27
CA LEU A 293 -6.07 -3.45 -35.52
C LEU A 293 -6.47 -2.62 -36.74
N CYS A 294 -7.64 -1.98 -36.70
CA CYS A 294 -8.09 -1.09 -37.77
C CYS A 294 -7.13 0.08 -37.99
N ARG A 295 -6.62 0.71 -36.92
CA ARG A 295 -5.61 1.80 -37.00
C ARG A 295 -4.31 1.36 -37.68
N SER A 296 -4.01 0.07 -37.62
CA SER A 296 -2.78 -0.51 -38.16
C SER A 296 -2.99 -1.10 -39.57
N GLY A 297 -4.10 -0.79 -40.24
CA GLY A 297 -4.44 -1.33 -41.56
C GLY A 297 -4.91 -2.79 -41.56
N ARG A 298 -5.11 -3.40 -40.39
CA ARG A 298 -5.47 -4.82 -40.22
C ARG A 298 -6.98 -5.01 -40.03
N GLN A 299 -7.77 -4.43 -40.94
CA GLN A 299 -9.23 -4.40 -40.84
C GLN A 299 -9.86 -5.80 -40.79
N ALA A 300 -9.40 -6.74 -41.62
CA ALA A 300 -9.92 -8.12 -41.65
C ALA A 300 -9.77 -8.83 -40.30
N GLU A 301 -8.65 -8.60 -39.61
CA GLU A 301 -8.41 -9.17 -38.28
C GLU A 301 -9.30 -8.51 -37.23
N ALA A 302 -9.57 -7.21 -37.33
CA ALA A 302 -10.52 -6.52 -36.47
C ALA A 302 -11.93 -7.14 -36.59
N LEU A 303 -12.39 -7.43 -37.81
CA LEU A 303 -13.69 -8.09 -38.02
C LEU A 303 -13.71 -9.54 -37.48
N THR A 304 -12.57 -10.23 -37.54
CA THR A 304 -12.42 -11.57 -36.95
C THR A 304 -12.56 -11.54 -35.42
N VAL A 305 -12.03 -10.51 -34.76
CA VAL A 305 -12.18 -10.30 -33.31
C VAL A 305 -13.66 -10.12 -32.93
N PHE A 306 -14.41 -9.30 -33.69
CA PHE A 306 -15.84 -9.12 -33.46
C PHE A 306 -16.60 -10.45 -33.56
N ASP A 307 -16.36 -11.21 -34.62
CA ASP A 307 -17.08 -12.46 -34.83
C ASP A 307 -16.77 -13.50 -33.76
N ARG A 308 -15.51 -13.59 -33.30
CA ARG A 308 -15.11 -14.44 -32.19
C ARG A 308 -15.83 -14.06 -30.89
N ALA A 309 -15.85 -12.77 -30.55
CA ALA A 309 -16.52 -12.27 -29.35
C ALA A 309 -18.04 -12.52 -29.42
N ARG A 310 -18.66 -12.28 -30.57
CA ARG A 310 -20.09 -12.54 -30.82
C ARG A 310 -20.44 -14.01 -30.61
N ARG A 311 -19.66 -14.94 -31.17
CA ARG A 311 -19.88 -16.38 -30.98
C ARG A 311 -19.77 -16.74 -29.50
N ARG A 312 -18.72 -16.28 -28.81
CA ARG A 312 -18.53 -16.55 -27.37
C ARG A 312 -19.67 -16.04 -26.50
N LEU A 313 -20.17 -14.84 -26.74
CA LEU A 313 -21.33 -14.31 -25.99
C LEU A 313 -22.60 -15.12 -26.25
N ALA A 314 -22.81 -15.56 -27.49
CA ALA A 314 -23.95 -16.41 -27.82
C ALA A 314 -23.84 -17.82 -27.21
N ASP A 315 -22.67 -18.44 -27.32
CA ASP A 315 -22.43 -19.81 -26.87
C ASP A 315 -22.39 -19.93 -25.34
N ASP A 316 -21.71 -19.00 -24.67
CA ASP A 316 -21.44 -19.09 -23.21
C ASP A 316 -22.55 -18.42 -22.37
N LEU A 317 -23.21 -17.37 -22.90
CA LEU A 317 -24.20 -16.57 -22.16
C LEU A 317 -25.58 -16.50 -22.83
N GLY A 318 -25.73 -16.92 -24.09
CA GLY A 318 -27.00 -16.81 -24.82
C GLY A 318 -27.40 -15.38 -25.16
N VAL A 319 -26.46 -14.42 -25.13
CA VAL A 319 -26.76 -12.98 -25.33
C VAL A 319 -26.09 -12.43 -26.59
N PRO A 320 -26.70 -11.43 -27.26
CA PRO A 320 -26.06 -10.73 -28.36
C PRO A 320 -24.97 -9.75 -27.87
N PRO A 321 -24.03 -9.34 -28.74
CA PRO A 321 -23.08 -8.27 -28.44
C PRO A 321 -23.74 -6.96 -28.00
N SER A 322 -23.09 -6.28 -27.05
CA SER A 322 -23.48 -4.95 -26.58
C SER A 322 -23.55 -3.92 -27.71
N LEU A 323 -24.25 -2.81 -27.43
CA LEU A 323 -24.30 -1.68 -28.36
C LEU A 323 -22.92 -1.10 -28.67
N MET A 324 -22.01 -1.08 -27.70
CA MET A 324 -20.64 -0.58 -27.88
C MET A 324 -19.88 -1.41 -28.91
N LEU A 325 -19.86 -2.73 -28.75
CA LEU A 325 -19.12 -3.63 -29.64
C LEU A 325 -19.71 -3.61 -31.06
N ARG A 326 -21.04 -3.56 -31.18
CA ARG A 326 -21.72 -3.40 -32.48
C ARG A 326 -21.42 -2.07 -33.16
N ARG A 327 -21.37 -0.96 -32.40
CA ARG A 327 -21.00 0.35 -32.95
C ARG A 327 -19.57 0.35 -33.48
N THR A 328 -18.62 -0.22 -32.73
CA THR A 328 -17.23 -0.35 -33.19
C THR A 328 -17.16 -1.15 -34.49
N HIS A 329 -17.88 -2.27 -34.59
CA HIS A 329 -17.98 -3.05 -35.83
C HIS A 329 -18.52 -2.22 -37.01
N GLN A 330 -19.61 -1.48 -36.80
CA GLN A 330 -20.21 -0.64 -37.84
C GLN A 330 -19.30 0.48 -38.31
N MET A 331 -18.56 1.13 -37.40
CA MET A 331 -17.58 2.16 -37.75
C MET A 331 -16.46 1.59 -38.62
N ILE A 332 -15.96 0.39 -38.28
CA ILE A 332 -14.92 -0.30 -39.05
C ILE A 332 -15.42 -0.67 -40.45
N LEU A 333 -16.67 -1.13 -40.59
CA LEU A 333 -17.24 -1.45 -41.91
C LEU A 333 -17.41 -0.21 -42.80
N ARG A 334 -17.67 0.95 -42.21
CA ARG A 334 -17.86 2.21 -42.94
C ARG A 334 -16.56 2.94 -43.28
N GLY A 335 -15.42 2.50 -42.73
CA GLY A 335 -14.17 3.27 -42.80
C GLY A 335 -14.26 4.61 -42.06
N ASP A 336 -15.11 4.70 -41.03
CA ASP A 336 -15.32 5.94 -40.28
C ASP A 336 -14.16 6.16 -39.28
N GLU A 337 -13.10 6.79 -39.77
CA GLU A 337 -11.90 7.07 -38.99
C GLU A 337 -12.19 8.03 -37.81
N ALA A 338 -13.02 9.05 -38.03
CA ALA A 338 -13.39 10.01 -37.00
C ALA A 338 -14.13 9.35 -35.83
N GLY A 339 -15.08 8.46 -36.10
CA GLY A 339 -15.81 7.69 -35.08
C GLY A 339 -14.94 6.73 -34.26
N LEU A 340 -13.85 6.24 -34.85
CA LEU A 340 -12.87 5.38 -34.17
C LEU A 340 -11.88 6.18 -33.31
N GLY A 341 -11.96 7.52 -33.31
CA GLY A 341 -11.00 8.44 -32.68
C GLY A 341 -9.63 8.45 -33.36
N LEU A 342 -9.59 8.14 -34.68
CA LEU A 342 -8.36 8.11 -35.48
C LEU A 342 -7.85 9.50 -35.88
N THR A 343 -8.65 10.56 -35.73
CA THR A 343 -8.24 11.94 -36.00
C THR A 343 -7.40 12.50 -34.84
N GLY A 344 -6.11 12.18 -34.83
CA GLY A 344 -5.08 13.00 -34.19
C GLY A 344 -4.63 14.08 -35.18
N ALA A 345 -4.53 15.32 -34.71
CA ALA A 345 -4.21 16.49 -35.52
C ALA A 345 -2.99 16.27 -36.43
N ALA A 346 -3.23 16.25 -37.74
CA ALA A 346 -2.25 16.75 -38.70
C ALA A 346 -2.26 18.28 -38.57
N GLY A 347 -1.23 18.82 -37.93
CA GLY A 347 -1.01 20.25 -37.71
C GLY A 347 0.40 20.48 -37.21
#